data_AF-A0A661E1Z2-F1
#
_entry.id   AF-A0A661E1Z2-F1
#
_cell.length_a   1.000
_cell.length_b   1.000
_cell.length_c   1.000
_cell.angle_alpha   90.00
_cell.angle_beta   90.00
_cell.angle_gamma   90.00
#
_symmetry.space_group_name_H-M   'P 1'
#
loop_
_entity.id
_entity.type
_entity.pdbx_description
1 polymer ?
#
loop_
_entity_poly.entity_id
_entity_poly.type
_entity_poly.pdbx_seq_one_letter_code
_entity_poly.pdbx_strand_id
1 'polypeptide(L)'
;RAPLVTQTIATENRNLAVTDWTRQHRNFFRAVRTEKTMMFLILSLIVAVAAFNIVSALVMLVTDKQGDIAILRTMGARPRGIMALFILQGATIGVIGTVVGTLGGVALATNLDVVVPWIEALLGFDVFPADVYYIAELPSELRLSDVVTIVSISLTLCLLATLYPAWRGARLDPAQALRHE
;
A
#
# COMPACT_ATOMS: atom_id res chain seq x y z
N ARG A 1 3.48 -20.65 18.76
CA ARG A 1 3.02 -21.35 19.99
C ARG A 1 3.81 -22.62 20.24
N ALA A 2 4.03 -23.47 19.23
CA ALA A 2 4.84 -24.69 19.35
C ALA A 2 6.21 -24.56 20.09
N PRO A 3 7.07 -23.56 19.81
CA PRO A 3 8.40 -23.49 20.46
C PRO A 3 8.34 -23.25 21.96
N LEU A 4 7.29 -22.58 22.44
CA LEU A 4 7.11 -22.31 23.87
C LEU A 4 6.71 -23.58 24.64
N VAL A 5 5.85 -24.41 24.04
CA VAL A 5 5.37 -25.68 24.62
C VAL A 5 6.49 -26.72 24.67
N THR A 6 7.29 -26.81 23.60
CA THR A 6 8.47 -27.68 23.54
C THR A 6 9.47 -27.33 24.66
N GLN A 7 9.63 -26.04 24.96
CA GLN A 7 10.55 -25.58 25.99
C GLN A 7 10.07 -25.91 27.40
N THR A 8 8.75 -25.87 27.65
CA THR A 8 8.15 -26.22 28.97
C THR A 8 8.26 -27.71 29.25
N ILE A 9 7.98 -28.55 28.25
CA ILE A 9 8.04 -30.02 28.38
C ILE A 9 9.50 -30.49 28.53
N ALA A 10 10.44 -29.85 27.84
CA ALA A 10 11.86 -30.14 27.97
C ALA A 10 12.43 -29.77 29.35
N THR A 11 11.87 -28.74 30.02
CA THR A 11 12.27 -28.39 31.39
C THR A 11 11.70 -29.33 32.46
N GLU A 12 10.51 -29.90 32.25
CA GLU A 12 9.92 -30.88 33.18
C GLU A 12 10.50 -32.29 33.04
N ASN A 13 11.00 -32.68 31.85
CA ASN A 13 11.50 -34.03 31.58
C ASN A 13 12.93 -34.00 31.03
N ARG A 14 13.92 -33.97 31.94
CA ARG A 14 15.35 -33.83 31.62
C ARG A 14 15.97 -34.96 30.77
N ASN A 15 15.28 -36.10 30.66
CA ASN A 15 15.76 -37.30 29.95
C ASN A 15 15.12 -37.51 28.56
N LEU A 16 14.23 -36.60 28.11
CA LEU A 16 13.56 -36.73 26.80
C LEU A 16 14.05 -35.67 25.82
N ALA A 17 14.45 -36.12 24.62
CA ALA A 17 14.76 -35.23 23.51
C ALA A 17 13.46 -34.75 22.85
N VAL A 18 12.95 -33.60 23.26
CA VAL A 18 11.73 -33.00 22.69
C VAL A 18 12.09 -32.21 21.44
N THR A 19 11.55 -32.61 20.29
CA THR A 19 11.70 -31.91 19.01
C THR A 19 10.41 -31.19 18.64
N ASP A 20 10.55 -30.01 18.04
CA ASP A 20 9.42 -29.20 17.58
C ASP A 20 9.28 -29.33 16.06
N TRP A 21 8.04 -29.44 15.56
CA TRP A 21 7.75 -29.49 14.12
C TRP A 21 8.29 -28.26 13.37
N THR A 22 8.39 -27.10 14.05
CA THR A 22 9.02 -25.86 13.54
C THR A 22 10.53 -26.04 13.31
N ARG A 23 11.20 -26.88 14.11
CA ARG A 23 12.63 -27.22 13.92
C ARG A 23 12.83 -28.31 12.87
N GLN A 24 11.87 -29.23 12.76
CA GLN A 24 11.91 -30.36 11.81
C GLN A 24 11.63 -29.92 10.37
N HIS A 25 10.73 -28.95 10.18
CA HIS A 25 10.38 -28.37 8.86
C HIS A 25 10.98 -26.98 8.64
N ARG A 26 12.21 -26.76 9.11
CA ARG A 26 12.86 -25.44 9.10
C ARG A 26 13.00 -24.84 7.70
N ASN A 27 13.21 -25.67 6.67
CA ASN A 27 13.27 -25.21 5.27
C ASN A 27 11.91 -24.74 4.74
N PHE A 28 10.82 -25.43 5.07
CA PHE A 28 9.46 -25.02 4.67
C PHE A 28 9.10 -23.66 5.27
N PHE A 29 9.33 -23.47 6.58
CA PHE A 29 9.10 -22.18 7.24
C PHE A 29 9.97 -21.05 6.69
N ARG A 30 11.23 -21.35 6.34
CA ARG A 30 12.11 -20.38 5.67
C ARG A 30 11.58 -20.04 4.29
N ALA A 31 11.13 -21.02 3.51
CA ALA A 31 10.54 -20.80 2.19
C ALA A 31 9.30 -19.90 2.26
N VAL A 32 8.34 -20.21 3.14
CA VAL A 32 7.13 -19.39 3.36
C VAL A 32 7.48 -17.97 3.82
N ARG A 33 8.48 -17.81 4.69
CA ARG A 33 8.93 -16.47 5.12
C ARG A 33 9.56 -15.69 3.97
N THR A 34 10.40 -16.33 3.15
CA THR A 34 11.03 -15.71 2.00
C THR A 34 9.98 -15.29 0.97
N GLU A 35 8.99 -16.14 0.69
CA GLU A 35 7.86 -15.84 -0.19
C GLU A 35 7.08 -14.61 0.29
N LYS A 36 6.67 -14.60 1.57
CA LYS A 36 5.99 -13.42 2.17
C LYS A 36 6.83 -12.15 2.07
N THR A 37 8.16 -12.28 2.19
CA THR A 37 9.07 -11.14 2.05
C THR A 37 9.09 -10.62 0.61
N MET A 38 9.10 -11.51 -0.39
CA MET A 38 8.99 -11.12 -1.80
C MET A 38 7.66 -10.43 -2.11
N MET A 39 6.54 -10.97 -1.61
CA MET A 39 5.23 -10.31 -1.76
C MET A 39 5.22 -8.91 -1.18
N PHE A 40 5.78 -8.73 0.02
CA PHE A 40 5.91 -7.41 0.64
C PHE A 40 6.74 -6.44 -0.22
N LEU A 41 7.88 -6.90 -0.76
CA LEU A 41 8.72 -6.07 -1.64
C LEU A 41 7.97 -5.64 -2.90
N ILE A 42 7.29 -6.57 -3.58
CA ILE A 42 6.52 -6.27 -4.80
C ILE A 42 5.42 -5.25 -4.48
N LEU A 43 4.63 -5.49 -3.43
CA LEU A 43 3.57 -4.58 -3.00
C LEU A 43 4.12 -3.19 -2.67
N SER A 44 5.25 -3.12 -1.97
CA SER A 44 5.90 -1.86 -1.63
C SER A 44 6.35 -1.07 -2.86
N LEU A 45 6.82 -1.75 -3.90
CA LEU A 45 7.25 -1.12 -5.15
C LEU A 45 6.05 -0.55 -5.93
N ILE A 46 4.94 -1.30 -5.99
CA ILE A 46 3.70 -0.81 -6.61
C ILE A 46 3.21 0.45 -5.91
N VAL A 47 3.21 0.47 -4.57
CA VAL A 47 2.84 1.64 -3.78
C VAL A 47 3.80 2.81 -4.03
N ALA A 48 5.11 2.55 -4.13
CA ALA A 48 6.11 3.58 -4.43
C ALA A 48 5.90 4.22 -5.81
N VAL A 49 5.62 3.41 -6.84
CA VAL A 49 5.32 3.89 -8.20
C VAL A 49 4.04 4.74 -8.20
N ALA A 50 2.99 4.29 -7.51
CA ALA A 50 1.75 5.04 -7.37
C ALA A 50 1.97 6.39 -6.67
N ALA A 51 2.77 6.42 -5.60
CA ALA A 51 3.09 7.67 -4.91
C ALA A 51 3.90 8.62 -5.79
N PHE A 52 4.86 8.11 -6.58
CA PHE A 52 5.58 8.93 -7.55
C PHE A 52 4.64 9.57 -8.57
N ASN A 53 3.64 8.82 -9.03
CA ASN A 53 2.62 9.34 -9.95
C ASN A 53 1.83 10.53 -9.34
N ILE A 54 1.46 10.43 -8.06
CA ILE A 54 0.81 11.55 -7.33
C ILE A 54 1.74 12.78 -7.29
N VAL A 55 3.03 12.59 -7.01
CA VAL A 55 4.01 13.68 -7.03
C VAL A 55 4.05 14.34 -8.40
N SER A 56 4.16 13.55 -9.47
CA SER A 56 4.20 14.07 -10.85
C SER A 56 2.93 14.85 -11.20
N ALA A 57 1.75 14.31 -10.87
CA ALA A 57 0.48 14.96 -11.12
C ALA A 57 0.33 16.28 -10.33
N LEU A 58 0.72 16.30 -9.06
CA LEU A 58 0.68 17.52 -8.24
C LEU A 58 1.66 18.57 -8.73
N VAL A 59 2.87 18.18 -9.12
CA VAL A 59 3.86 19.12 -9.68
C VAL A 59 3.33 19.75 -10.96
N MET A 60 2.76 18.94 -11.86
CA MET A 60 2.12 19.42 -13.09
C MET A 60 0.96 20.38 -12.79
N LEU A 61 0.11 20.04 -11.82
CA LEU A 61 -1.01 20.88 -11.43
C LEU A 61 -0.55 22.22 -10.82
N VAL A 62 0.51 22.20 -9.99
CA VAL A 62 1.12 23.43 -9.45
C VAL A 62 1.64 24.30 -10.59
N THR A 63 2.30 23.71 -11.59
CA THR A 63 2.84 24.47 -12.73
C THR A 63 1.75 25.04 -13.61
N ASP A 64 0.68 24.28 -13.89
CA ASP A 64 -0.45 24.75 -14.69
C ASP A 64 -1.25 25.86 -13.98
N LYS A 65 -1.25 25.85 -12.64
CA LYS A 65 -1.94 26.84 -11.80
C LYS A 65 -1.06 28.00 -11.32
N GLN A 66 0.09 28.21 -11.95
CA GLN A 66 1.02 29.30 -11.59
C GLN A 66 0.41 30.69 -11.70
N GLY A 67 -0.39 30.96 -12.75
CA GLY A 67 -1.09 32.24 -12.93
C GLY A 67 -2.06 32.52 -11.78
N ASP A 68 -2.94 31.56 -11.47
CA ASP A 68 -3.90 31.64 -10.37
C ASP A 68 -3.20 31.86 -9.01
N ILE A 69 -2.07 31.17 -8.78
CA ILE A 69 -1.24 31.34 -7.58
C ILE A 69 -0.66 32.76 -7.53
N ALA A 70 -0.17 33.29 -8.65
CA ALA A 70 0.41 34.63 -8.70
C ALA A 70 -0.65 35.70 -8.36
N ILE A 71 -1.86 35.57 -8.89
CA ILE A 71 -3.00 36.46 -8.57
C ILE A 71 -3.36 36.37 -7.07
N LEU A 72 -3.42 35.16 -6.51
CA LEU A 72 -3.65 35.00 -5.07
C LEU A 72 -2.54 35.67 -4.23
N ARG A 73 -1.28 35.56 -4.66
CA ARG A 73 -0.15 36.20 -3.97
C ARG A 73 -0.19 37.72 -4.06
N THR A 74 -0.63 38.31 -5.17
CA THR A 74 -0.79 39.76 -5.29
C THR A 74 -1.97 40.28 -4.46
N MET A 75 -3.01 39.47 -4.25
CA MET A 75 -4.10 39.75 -3.31
C MET A 75 -3.72 39.54 -1.83
N GLY A 76 -2.46 39.20 -1.52
CA GLY A 76 -1.95 39.09 -0.15
C GLY A 76 -1.96 37.67 0.44
N ALA A 77 -2.19 36.63 -0.37
CA ALA A 77 -2.10 35.26 0.11
C ALA A 77 -0.68 34.92 0.60
N ARG A 78 -0.59 34.35 1.80
CA ARG A 78 0.68 33.91 2.38
C ARG A 78 1.15 32.60 1.71
N PRO A 79 2.47 32.39 1.50
CA PRO A 79 3.01 31.13 0.97
C PRO A 79 2.55 29.88 1.73
N ARG A 80 2.37 30.00 3.06
CA ARG A 80 1.84 28.91 3.90
C ARG A 80 0.40 28.52 3.56
N GLY A 81 -0.44 29.48 3.15
CA GLY A 81 -1.81 29.21 2.72
C GLY A 81 -1.85 28.43 1.40
N ILE A 82 -0.99 28.81 0.45
CA ILE A 82 -0.84 28.09 -0.83
C ILE A 82 -0.32 26.66 -0.58
N MET A 83 0.67 26.50 0.29
CA MET A 83 1.17 25.18 0.71
C MET A 83 0.05 24.32 1.32
N ALA A 84 -0.78 24.91 2.21
CA ALA A 84 -1.88 24.20 2.86
C ALA A 84 -2.95 23.75 1.85
N LEU A 85 -3.25 24.54 0.83
CA LEU A 85 -4.19 24.16 -0.24
C LEU A 85 -3.70 22.91 -0.98
N PHE A 86 -2.42 22.87 -1.38
CA PHE A 86 -1.86 21.72 -2.08
C PHE A 86 -1.74 20.48 -1.20
N ILE A 87 -1.39 20.63 0.07
CA ILE A 87 -1.39 19.52 1.04
C ILE A 87 -2.82 18.98 1.20
N LEU A 88 -3.83 19.84 1.36
CA LEU A 88 -5.22 19.42 1.51
C LEU A 88 -5.74 18.72 0.26
N GLN A 89 -5.41 19.22 -0.92
CA GLN A 89 -5.77 18.60 -2.20
C GLN A 89 -5.14 17.21 -2.34
N GLY A 90 -3.84 17.10 -2.09
CA GLY A 90 -3.12 15.83 -2.10
C GLY A 90 -3.65 14.84 -1.07
N ALA A 91 -3.92 15.30 0.15
CA ALA A 91 -4.53 14.49 1.20
C ALA A 91 -5.93 14.00 0.82
N THR A 92 -6.73 14.84 0.15
CA THR A 92 -8.08 14.46 -0.31
C THR A 92 -8.01 13.37 -1.37
N ILE A 93 -7.12 13.52 -2.37
CA ILE A 93 -6.89 12.49 -3.39
C ILE A 93 -6.40 11.20 -2.74
N GLY A 94 -5.46 11.30 -1.80
CA GLY A 94 -4.94 10.17 -1.03
C GLY A 94 -6.02 9.43 -0.25
N VAL A 95 -6.83 10.15 0.53
CA VAL A 95 -7.92 9.56 1.33
C VAL A 95 -8.95 8.89 0.43
N ILE A 96 -9.40 9.55 -0.63
CA ILE A 96 -10.39 8.97 -1.56
C ILE A 96 -9.81 7.72 -2.22
N GLY A 97 -8.56 7.79 -2.71
CA GLY A 97 -7.89 6.65 -3.32
C GLY A 97 -7.73 5.47 -2.36
N THR A 98 -7.33 5.74 -1.11
CA THR A 98 -7.21 4.70 -0.07
C THR A 98 -8.57 4.11 0.29
N VAL A 99 -9.63 4.91 0.42
CA VAL A 99 -10.98 4.41 0.71
C VAL A 99 -11.48 3.52 -0.42
N VAL A 100 -11.43 4.01 -1.67
CA VAL A 100 -11.87 3.25 -2.84
C VAL A 100 -11.04 1.98 -3.01
N GLY A 101 -9.71 2.07 -2.88
CA GLY A 101 -8.81 0.94 -2.98
C GLY A 101 -9.01 -0.10 -1.88
N THR A 102 -9.27 0.33 -0.65
CA THR A 102 -9.53 -0.59 0.47
C THR A 102 -10.87 -1.27 0.32
N LEU A 103 -11.94 -0.54 -0.03
CA LEU A 103 -13.25 -1.12 -0.29
C LEU A 103 -13.22 -2.10 -1.45
N GLY A 104 -12.60 -1.72 -2.57
CA GLY A 104 -12.43 -2.60 -3.73
C GLY A 104 -11.58 -3.82 -3.41
N GLY A 105 -10.47 -3.65 -2.70
CA GLY A 105 -9.59 -4.75 -2.29
C GLY A 105 -10.26 -5.72 -1.33
N VAL A 106 -11.00 -5.21 -0.33
CA VAL A 106 -11.76 -6.05 0.60
C VAL A 106 -12.88 -6.78 -0.12
N ALA A 107 -13.64 -6.09 -0.98
CA ALA A 107 -14.71 -6.70 -1.76
C ALA A 107 -14.18 -7.80 -2.69
N LEU A 108 -13.03 -7.59 -3.35
CA LEU A 108 -12.39 -8.61 -4.17
C LEU A 108 -11.92 -9.80 -3.32
N ALA A 109 -11.30 -9.53 -2.16
CA ALA A 109 -10.84 -10.59 -1.27
C ALA A 109 -11.99 -11.45 -0.73
N THR A 110 -13.13 -10.86 -0.36
CA THR A 110 -14.28 -11.63 0.13
C THR A 110 -15.07 -12.35 -0.96
N ASN A 111 -14.91 -11.96 -2.23
CA ASN A 111 -15.61 -12.57 -3.36
C ASN A 111 -14.66 -13.39 -4.25
N LEU A 112 -13.55 -13.88 -3.69
CA LEU A 112 -12.55 -14.65 -4.45
C LEU A 112 -13.18 -15.86 -5.15
N ASP A 113 -14.12 -16.52 -4.49
CA ASP A 113 -14.83 -17.71 -4.98
C ASP A 113 -15.68 -17.44 -6.23
N VAL A 114 -16.05 -16.18 -6.48
CA VAL A 114 -16.81 -15.74 -7.67
C VAL A 114 -15.88 -15.18 -8.73
N VAL A 115 -14.85 -14.43 -8.32
CA VAL A 115 -13.92 -13.76 -9.23
C VAL A 115 -13.01 -14.76 -9.94
N VAL A 116 -12.52 -15.79 -9.24
CA VAL A 116 -11.59 -16.78 -9.82
C VAL A 116 -12.26 -17.58 -10.95
N PRO A 117 -13.44 -18.21 -10.78
CA PRO A 117 -14.10 -18.93 -11.88
C PRO A 117 -14.51 -18.02 -13.03
N TRP A 118 -14.85 -16.75 -12.75
CA TRP A 118 -15.18 -15.78 -13.80
C TRP A 118 -13.96 -15.46 -14.68
N ILE A 119 -12.77 -15.32 -14.09
CA ILE A 119 -11.51 -15.14 -14.83
C ILE A 119 -11.13 -16.40 -15.59
N GLU A 120 -11.26 -17.58 -14.99
CA GLU A 120 -10.99 -18.87 -15.62
C GLU A 120 -11.88 -19.10 -16.85
N ALA A 121 -13.18 -18.77 -16.75
CA ALA A 121 -14.11 -18.82 -17.87
C ALA A 121 -13.75 -17.83 -19.00
N LEU A 122 -13.14 -16.70 -18.67
CA LEU A 122 -12.75 -15.68 -19.65
C LEU A 122 -11.43 -16.01 -20.36
N LEU A 123 -10.48 -16.60 -19.63
CA LEU A 123 -9.14 -16.93 -20.13
C LEU A 123 -9.05 -18.34 -20.72
N GLY A 124 -10.02 -19.22 -20.43
CA GLY A 124 -10.09 -20.58 -20.96
C GLY A 124 -9.01 -21.53 -20.41
N PHE A 125 -8.37 -21.18 -19.29
CA PHE A 125 -7.44 -22.05 -18.57
C PHE A 125 -7.76 -22.02 -17.07
N ASP A 126 -7.65 -23.18 -16.41
CA ASP A 126 -7.80 -23.30 -14.96
C ASP A 126 -6.58 -22.68 -14.27
N VAL A 127 -6.80 -21.58 -13.56
CA VAL A 127 -5.77 -20.85 -12.81
C VAL A 127 -5.35 -21.68 -11.60
N PHE A 128 -6.28 -22.44 -11.01
CA PHE A 128 -6.05 -23.37 -9.92
C PHE A 128 -6.64 -24.76 -10.22
N PRO A 129 -5.91 -25.65 -10.93
CA PRO A 129 -6.37 -27.02 -11.11
C PRO A 129 -6.47 -27.71 -9.74
N ALA A 130 -7.71 -28.03 -9.33
CA ALA A 130 -8.03 -28.70 -8.08
C ALA A 130 -7.23 -30.01 -7.90
N ASP A 131 -6.88 -30.65 -9.02
CA ASP A 131 -6.15 -31.89 -9.16
C ASP A 131 -4.70 -31.80 -8.64
N VAL A 132 -4.08 -30.63 -8.74
CA VAL A 132 -2.68 -30.40 -8.35
C VAL A 132 -2.60 -29.74 -6.97
N TYR A 133 -3.56 -28.87 -6.62
CA TYR A 133 -3.51 -28.10 -5.38
C TYR A 133 -4.24 -28.73 -4.19
N TYR A 134 -5.12 -29.73 -4.36
CA TYR A 134 -5.85 -30.42 -3.27
C TYR A 134 -6.52 -29.49 -2.23
N ILE A 135 -6.69 -28.21 -2.57
CA ILE A 135 -7.29 -27.17 -1.76
C ILE A 135 -8.53 -26.73 -2.54
N ALA A 136 -9.69 -27.26 -2.15
CA ALA A 136 -10.97 -27.04 -2.82
C ALA A 136 -11.47 -25.58 -2.74
N GLU A 137 -10.91 -24.79 -1.82
CA GLU A 137 -11.26 -23.40 -1.57
C GLU A 137 -9.99 -22.68 -1.14
N LEU A 138 -9.58 -21.61 -1.84
CA LEU A 138 -8.55 -20.71 -1.33
C LEU A 138 -9.13 -20.03 -0.08
N PRO A 139 -8.67 -20.35 1.14
CA PRO A 139 -9.21 -19.70 2.32
C PRO A 139 -8.77 -18.24 2.27
N SER A 140 -9.69 -17.36 1.87
CA SER A 140 -9.54 -15.91 1.92
C SER A 140 -9.57 -15.45 3.39
N GLU A 141 -8.47 -15.69 4.11
CA GLU A 141 -8.31 -15.21 5.47
C GLU A 141 -7.93 -13.73 5.45
N LEU A 142 -8.96 -12.88 5.39
CA LEU A 142 -8.80 -11.44 5.41
C LEU A 142 -8.47 -10.97 6.82
N ARG A 143 -7.18 -10.72 7.07
CA ARG A 143 -6.69 -10.27 8.37
C ARG A 143 -6.80 -8.75 8.46
N LEU A 144 -7.69 -8.27 9.33
CA LEU A 144 -7.87 -6.83 9.60
C LEU A 144 -6.56 -6.12 9.96
N SER A 145 -5.63 -6.81 10.63
CA SER A 145 -4.29 -6.27 10.93
C SER A 145 -3.53 -5.85 9.68
N ASP A 146 -3.65 -6.65 8.62
CA ASP A 146 -2.87 -6.47 7.39
C ASP A 146 -3.49 -5.32 6.58
N VAL A 147 -4.82 -5.22 6.56
CA VAL A 147 -5.55 -4.08 5.97
C VAL A 147 -5.19 -2.76 6.65
N VAL A 148 -5.29 -2.69 7.99
CA VAL A 148 -4.98 -1.47 8.74
C VAL A 148 -3.51 -1.05 8.52
N THR A 149 -2.59 -2.02 8.49
CA THR A 149 -1.17 -1.75 8.23
C THR A 149 -0.98 -1.14 6.84
N ILE A 150 -1.56 -1.73 5.79
CA ILE A 150 -1.43 -1.24 4.42
C ILE A 150 -2.06 0.14 4.26
N VAL A 151 -3.26 0.35 4.81
CA VAL A 151 -3.96 1.65 4.80
C VAL A 151 -3.11 2.72 5.47
N SER A 152 -2.57 2.44 6.66
CA SER A 152 -1.75 3.41 7.40
C SER A 152 -0.46 3.79 6.66
N ILE A 153 0.22 2.80 6.06
CA ILE A 153 1.43 3.03 5.26
C ILE A 153 1.09 3.84 4.01
N SER A 154 0.05 3.45 3.27
CA SER A 154 -0.39 4.14 2.04
C SER A 154 -0.73 5.61 2.31
N LEU A 155 -1.50 5.88 3.35
CA LEU A 155 -1.91 7.24 3.70
C LEU A 155 -0.71 8.09 4.13
N THR A 156 0.20 7.51 4.94
CA THR A 156 1.42 8.19 5.38
C THR A 156 2.31 8.53 4.20
N LEU A 157 2.51 7.58 3.28
CA LEU A 157 3.37 7.74 2.13
C LEU A 157 2.77 8.74 1.13
N CYS A 158 1.45 8.73 0.95
CA CYS A 158 0.75 9.75 0.16
C CYS A 158 0.92 11.14 0.77
N LEU A 159 0.69 11.30 2.08
CA LEU A 159 0.90 12.59 2.74
C LEU A 159 2.35 13.08 2.58
N LEU A 160 3.34 12.23 2.83
CA LEU A 160 4.76 12.58 2.64
C LEU A 160 5.08 13.00 1.21
N ALA A 161 4.51 12.31 0.21
CA ALA A 161 4.68 12.65 -1.20
C ALA A 161 4.12 14.05 -1.54
N THR A 162 3.03 14.47 -0.89
CA THR A 162 2.40 15.78 -1.15
C THR A 162 3.17 16.97 -0.58
N LEU A 163 4.05 16.76 0.40
CA LEU A 163 4.83 17.84 1.01
C LEU A 163 5.79 18.51 0.02
N TYR A 164 6.46 17.72 -0.83
CA TYR A 164 7.47 18.25 -1.75
C TYR A 164 6.87 19.20 -2.81
N PRO A 165 5.81 18.82 -3.55
CA PRO A 165 5.15 19.73 -4.50
C PRO A 165 4.55 20.96 -3.82
N ALA A 166 3.93 20.80 -2.65
CA ALA A 166 3.31 21.91 -1.92
C ALA A 166 4.35 22.96 -1.50
N TRP A 167 5.50 22.52 -0.99
CA TRP A 167 6.61 23.41 -0.64
C TRP A 167 7.19 24.11 -1.87
N ARG A 168 7.34 23.38 -2.99
CA ARG A 168 7.84 23.94 -4.24
C ARG A 168 6.88 24.97 -4.84
N GLY A 169 5.57 24.70 -4.82
CA GLY A 169 4.54 25.63 -5.29
C GLY A 169 4.46 26.92 -4.49
N ALA A 170 4.61 26.83 -3.16
CA ALA A 170 4.59 28.00 -2.28
C ALA A 170 5.76 28.98 -2.52
N ARG A 171 6.85 28.52 -3.14
CA ARG A 171 8.04 29.34 -3.44
C ARG A 171 8.06 29.94 -4.84
N LEU A 172 7.02 29.73 -5.65
CA LEU A 172 6.94 30.31 -7.00
C LEU A 172 6.79 31.83 -6.91
N ASP A 173 7.65 32.53 -7.64
CA ASP A 173 7.76 33.98 -7.60
C ASP A 173 6.73 34.61 -8.56
N PRO A 174 5.76 35.40 -8.09
CA PRO A 174 4.66 35.91 -8.92
C PRO A 174 5.13 36.73 -10.13
N ALA A 175 6.30 37.39 -10.04
CA ALA A 175 6.86 38.18 -11.12
C ALA A 175 7.37 37.35 -12.32
N GLN A 176 7.71 36.08 -12.13
CA GLN A 176 8.12 35.20 -13.24
C GLN A 176 6.93 34.55 -13.94
N ALA A 177 5.83 34.30 -13.23
CA ALA A 177 4.62 33.69 -13.78
C ALA A 177 3.89 34.61 -14.77
N LEU A 178 3.79 35.91 -14.44
CA LEU A 178 3.14 36.94 -15.28
C LEU A 178 3.97 37.38 -16.50
N ARG A 179 5.24 36.98 -16.60
CA ARG A 179 6.11 37.34 -17.74
C ARG A 179 6.05 36.33 -18.89
N HIS A 180 5.35 35.21 -18.70
CA HIS A 180 5.21 34.14 -19.69
C HIS A 180 3.77 33.97 -20.19
N GLU A 181 2.85 34.87 -19.80
CA GLU A 181 1.63 35.19 -20.56
C GLU A 181 1.90 36.44 -21.42
#